data_AF-F8FCJ4-F1
#
_entry.id   AF-F8FCJ4-F1
#
_cell.length_a   1.000
_cell.length_b   1.000
_cell.length_c   1.000
_cell.angle_alpha   90.00
_cell.angle_beta   90.00
_cell.angle_gamma   90.00
#
_symmetry.space_group_name_H-M   'P 1'
#
loop_
_entity.id
_entity.type
_entity.pdbx_description
1 polymer ?
#
loop_
_entity_poly.entity_id
_entity_poly.type
_entity_poly.pdbx_seq_one_letter_code
_entity_poly.pdbx_strand_id
1 'polypeptide(L)'
;MISDRDTVIAVAGGSKKDYLEKSVGPLIEQCMENRKATLESNQGTYEMLKDITEAYSSYVIAPIVAGGDPIGSVILINKDESVKMGQMELKMAETAAGFLAKQMEQ
;
A
#
# COMPACT_ATOMS: atom_id res chain seq x y z
N MET A 1 -1.98 4.72 3.61
CA MET A 1 -1.65 5.58 2.46
C MET A 1 -2.38 5.06 1.25
N ILE A 2 -2.60 5.90 0.24
CA ILE A 2 -3.20 5.53 -1.03
C ILE A 2 -2.29 6.06 -2.13
N SER A 3 -2.02 5.25 -3.16
CA SER A 3 -1.28 5.65 -4.34
C SER A 3 -2.15 5.55 -5.59
N ASP A 4 -1.81 6.34 -6.61
CA ASP A 4 -2.10 5.96 -7.99
C ASP A 4 -0.97 5.03 -8.50
N ARG A 5 -0.75 4.97 -9.81
CA ARG A 5 0.31 4.15 -10.42
C ARG A 5 1.71 4.68 -10.18
N ASP A 6 1.86 5.98 -9.98
CA ASP A 6 3.14 6.65 -10.01
C ASP A 6 3.55 7.15 -8.63
N THR A 7 2.61 7.69 -7.87
CA THR A 7 2.88 8.40 -6.62
C THR A 7 1.85 8.15 -5.52
N VAL A 8 2.25 8.41 -4.28
CA VAL A 8 1.33 8.44 -3.13
C VAL A 8 0.50 9.72 -3.16
N ILE A 9 -0.82 9.58 -3.27
CA ILE A 9 -1.77 10.67 -3.39
C ILE A 9 -2.49 11.01 -2.08
N ALA A 10 -2.46 10.11 -1.09
CA ALA A 10 -3.04 10.35 0.22
C ALA A 10 -2.29 9.65 1.35
N VAL A 11 -2.15 10.35 2.48
CA VAL A 11 -1.43 9.87 3.67
C VAL A 11 -2.24 10.20 4.92
N ALA A 12 -2.35 9.20 5.80
CA ALA A 12 -2.93 9.31 7.13
C ALA A 12 -2.06 8.53 8.12
N GLY A 13 -2.01 8.96 9.38
CA GLY A 13 -1.19 8.36 10.45
C GLY A 13 0.31 8.66 10.37
N GLY A 14 0.88 8.74 9.16
CA GLY A 14 2.28 9.08 8.92
C GLY A 14 2.52 10.56 8.55
N SER A 15 3.79 10.93 8.42
CA SER A 15 4.23 12.25 7.97
C SER A 15 3.88 12.48 6.50
N LYS A 16 2.98 13.43 6.22
CA LYS A 16 2.64 13.81 4.83
C LYS A 16 3.88 14.24 4.05
N LYS A 17 4.83 14.94 4.68
CA LYS A 17 6.06 15.40 4.04
C LYS A 17 6.93 14.25 3.53
N ASP A 18 6.92 13.13 4.25
CA ASP A 18 7.81 12.01 3.95
C ASP A 18 7.22 11.09 2.89
N TYR A 19 5.89 11.03 2.77
CA TYR A 19 5.20 10.07 1.91
C TYR A 19 4.42 10.68 0.75
N LEU A 20 3.79 11.84 0.91
CA LEU A 20 2.91 12.43 -0.12
C LEU A 20 3.73 12.87 -1.35
N GLU A 21 3.18 12.66 -2.55
CA GLU A 21 3.80 12.95 -3.85
C GLU A 21 5.13 12.20 -4.10
N LYS A 22 5.50 11.24 -3.25
CA LYS A 22 6.64 10.36 -3.48
C LYS A 22 6.27 9.26 -4.45
N SER A 23 7.23 8.89 -5.31
CA SER A 23 7.05 7.80 -6.26
C SER A 23 6.91 6.46 -5.55
N VAL A 24 6.00 5.61 -6.06
CA VAL A 24 5.81 4.26 -5.56
C VAL A 24 7.06 3.42 -5.79
N GLY A 25 7.40 2.56 -4.82
CA GLY A 25 8.53 1.65 -4.90
C GLY A 25 8.18 0.29 -5.52
N PRO A 26 9.18 -0.56 -5.76
CA PRO A 26 9.02 -1.84 -6.46
C PRO A 26 8.03 -2.79 -5.78
N LEU A 27 7.88 -2.72 -4.46
CA LEU A 27 6.91 -3.55 -3.73
C LEU A 27 5.45 -3.20 -4.07
N ILE A 28 5.16 -1.91 -4.24
CA ILE A 28 3.82 -1.46 -4.63
C ILE A 28 3.58 -1.79 -6.11
N GLU A 29 4.56 -1.54 -6.97
CA GLU A 29 4.51 -1.87 -8.40
C GLU A 29 4.23 -3.37 -8.60
N GLN A 30 4.98 -4.24 -7.94
CA GLN A 30 4.81 -5.70 -8.00
C GLN A 30 3.44 -6.13 -7.48
N CYS A 31 2.91 -5.50 -6.42
CA CYS A 31 1.58 -5.79 -5.90
C CYS A 31 0.48 -5.44 -6.92
N MET A 32 0.61 -4.28 -7.57
CA MET A 32 -0.28 -3.84 -8.65
C MET A 32 -0.22 -4.76 -9.86
N GLU A 33 0.98 -5.13 -10.33
CA GLU A 33 1.19 -6.04 -11.46
C GLU A 33 0.56 -7.42 -11.22
N ASN A 34 0.75 -7.98 -10.03
CA ASN A 34 0.19 -9.28 -9.65
C ASN A 34 -1.32 -9.23 -9.35
N ARG A 35 -1.91 -8.03 -9.25
CA ARG A 35 -3.33 -7.81 -8.89
C ARG A 35 -3.75 -8.58 -7.63
N LYS A 36 -2.82 -8.77 -6.68
CA LYS A 36 -3.01 -9.56 -5.48
C LYS A 36 -2.46 -8.83 -4.27
N ALA A 37 -3.28 -8.76 -3.21
CA ALA A 37 -2.86 -8.16 -1.97
C ALA A 37 -1.69 -8.93 -1.32
N THR A 38 -0.78 -8.17 -0.72
CA THR A 38 0.41 -8.66 -0.03
C THR A 38 0.33 -8.29 1.44
N LEU A 39 0.64 -9.24 2.33
CA LEU A 39 0.82 -9.05 3.76
C LEU A 39 2.22 -9.52 4.12
N GLU A 40 3.00 -8.66 4.74
CA GLU A 40 4.28 -9.00 5.34
C GLU A 40 4.21 -8.69 6.84
N SER A 41 4.46 -9.69 7.65
CA SER A 41 4.33 -9.63 9.12
C SER A 41 5.68 -9.68 9.83
N ASN A 42 6.78 -9.79 9.06
CA ASN A 42 8.13 -9.81 9.59
C ASN A 42 8.77 -8.42 9.50
N GLN A 43 9.58 -8.13 10.52
CA GLN A 43 10.40 -6.94 10.49
C GLN A 43 11.45 -7.06 9.39
N GLY A 44 11.64 -5.97 8.68
CA GLY A 44 12.62 -5.92 7.60
C GLY A 44 12.82 -4.51 7.11
N THR A 45 13.71 -4.41 6.14
CA THR A 45 14.02 -3.17 5.44
C THR A 45 13.45 -3.28 4.05
N TYR A 46 12.56 -2.36 3.69
CA TYR A 46 11.73 -2.45 2.50
C TYR A 46 11.75 -1.13 1.73
N GLU A 47 11.75 -1.24 0.40
CA GLU A 47 11.65 -0.11 -0.50
C GLU A 47 10.19 0.06 -0.95
N MET A 48 9.42 0.77 -0.12
CA MET A 48 8.01 1.03 -0.41
C MET A 48 7.82 2.29 -1.25
N LEU A 49 8.74 3.26 -1.13
CA LEU A 49 8.85 4.40 -2.02
C LEU A 49 10.14 4.27 -2.81
N LYS A 50 10.12 4.72 -4.06
CA LYS A 50 11.27 4.60 -4.96
C LYS A 50 12.53 5.25 -4.36
N ASP A 51 13.64 4.52 -4.41
CA ASP A 51 14.96 4.94 -3.91
C ASP A 51 14.98 5.26 -2.39
N ILE A 52 13.95 4.86 -1.63
CA ILE A 52 13.84 5.09 -0.19
C ILE A 52 13.66 3.75 0.53
N THR A 53 14.72 3.38 1.23
CA THR A 53 14.79 2.15 2.00
C THR A 53 14.53 2.45 3.47
N GLU A 54 13.45 1.89 4.02
CA GLU A 54 13.04 2.13 5.41
C GLU A 54 12.78 0.83 6.16
N ALA A 55 13.00 0.85 7.48
CA ALA A 55 12.64 -0.25 8.36
C ALA A 55 11.14 -0.22 8.68
N TYR A 56 10.47 -1.35 8.49
CA TYR A 56 9.07 -1.57 8.86
C TYR A 56 8.96 -2.86 9.66
N SER A 57 8.05 -2.89 10.63
CA SER A 57 7.74 -4.11 11.39
C SER A 57 6.75 -5.01 10.64
N SER A 58 5.85 -4.41 9.86
CA SER A 58 4.89 -5.10 9.00
C SER A 58 4.24 -4.13 8.02
N TYR A 59 3.68 -4.67 6.93
CA TYR A 59 2.89 -3.90 5.97
C TYR A 59 1.82 -4.74 5.28
N VAL A 60 0.81 -4.06 4.75
CA VAL A 60 -0.18 -4.60 3.83
C VAL A 60 -0.27 -3.69 2.61
N ILE A 61 -0.31 -4.28 1.42
CA ILE A 61 -0.56 -3.57 0.16
C ILE A 61 -1.72 -4.29 -0.54
N ALA A 62 -2.79 -3.58 -0.86
CA ALA A 62 -3.89 -4.09 -1.66
C ALA A 62 -4.04 -3.24 -2.94
N PRO A 63 -3.99 -3.85 -4.14
CA PRO A 63 -4.11 -3.09 -5.38
C PRO A 63 -5.56 -2.67 -5.63
N ILE A 64 -5.75 -1.45 -6.11
CA ILE A 64 -7.03 -0.92 -6.59
C ILE A 64 -7.15 -1.32 -8.05
N VAL A 65 -8.00 -2.30 -8.35
CA VAL A 65 -8.19 -2.85 -9.69
C VAL A 65 -9.59 -2.52 -10.19
N ALA A 66 -9.69 -1.64 -11.19
CA ALA A 66 -10.95 -1.22 -11.81
C ALA A 66 -10.97 -1.70 -13.27
N GLY A 67 -12.05 -2.38 -13.69
CA GLY A 67 -12.15 -2.93 -15.05
C GLY A 67 -11.04 -3.94 -15.43
N GLY A 68 -10.39 -4.56 -14.44
CA GLY A 68 -9.23 -5.44 -14.65
C GLY A 68 -7.88 -4.72 -14.75
N ASP A 69 -7.86 -3.39 -14.66
CA ASP A 69 -6.67 -2.56 -14.75
C ASP A 69 -6.27 -2.05 -13.35
N PRO A 70 -5.04 -2.32 -12.86
CA PRO A 70 -4.56 -1.79 -11.59
C PRO A 70 -4.25 -0.31 -11.73
N ILE A 71 -5.02 0.54 -11.05
CA ILE A 71 -4.95 2.01 -11.14
C ILE A 71 -4.26 2.67 -9.94
N GLY A 72 -3.94 1.89 -8.91
CA GLY A 72 -3.34 2.38 -7.68
C GLY A 72 -3.32 1.33 -6.58
N SER A 73 -3.08 1.74 -5.34
CA SER A 73 -3.02 0.83 -4.20
C SER A 73 -3.46 1.46 -2.88
N VAL A 74 -3.95 0.64 -1.96
CA VAL A 74 -4.14 0.96 -0.54
C VAL A 74 -3.01 0.29 0.25
N ILE A 75 -2.28 1.09 1.01
CA ILE A 75 -1.08 0.64 1.75
C ILE A 75 -1.27 0.92 3.24
N LEU A 76 -1.08 -0.09 4.07
CA LEU A 76 -0.95 0.03 5.52
C LEU A 76 0.50 -0.30 5.90
N ILE A 77 1.09 0.53 6.75
CA ILE A 77 2.43 0.30 7.28
C ILE A 77 2.45 0.42 8.77
N ASN A 78 3.37 -0.32 9.38
CA ASN A 78 3.71 -0.14 10.76
C ASN A 78 5.23 -0.17 10.97
N LYS A 79 5.70 0.68 11.88
CA LYS A 79 7.10 0.78 12.30
C LYS A 79 7.30 0.33 13.75
N ASP A 80 6.22 0.20 14.52
CA ASP A 80 6.28 -0.30 15.89
C ASP A 80 6.40 -1.83 15.90
N GLU A 81 7.49 -2.34 16.47
CA GLU A 81 7.78 -3.78 16.54
C GLU A 81 6.78 -4.56 17.40
N SER A 82 6.09 -3.89 18.33
CA SER A 82 5.10 -4.51 19.21
C SER A 82 3.78 -4.81 18.50
N VAL A 83 3.56 -4.22 17.31
CA VAL A 83 2.32 -4.35 16.54
C VAL A 83 2.59 -5.14 15.26
N LYS A 84 1.87 -6.24 15.10
CA LYS A 84 1.93 -7.09 13.89
C LYS A 84 0.63 -6.99 13.12
N MET A 85 0.72 -6.73 11.82
CA MET A 85 -0.42 -6.85 10.92
C MET A 85 -0.73 -8.32 10.63
N GLY A 86 -2.01 -8.61 10.45
CA GLY A 86 -2.51 -9.94 10.12
C GLY A 86 -3.71 -9.91 9.18
N GLN A 87 -4.62 -10.86 9.35
CA GLN A 87 -5.81 -10.99 8.50
C GLN A 87 -6.75 -9.79 8.60
N MET A 88 -6.80 -9.10 9.74
CA MET A 88 -7.67 -7.94 9.92
C MET A 88 -7.25 -6.80 8.99
N GLU A 89 -5.97 -6.40 9.04
CA GLU A 89 -5.43 -5.31 8.21
C GLU A 89 -5.47 -5.67 6.73
N LEU A 90 -5.21 -6.94 6.39
CA LEU A 90 -5.36 -7.45 5.03
C LEU A 90 -6.79 -7.21 4.50
N LYS A 91 -7.81 -7.64 5.25
CA LYS A 91 -9.20 -7.49 4.84
C LYS A 91 -9.65 -6.03 4.82
N MET A 92 -9.13 -5.19 5.72
CA MET A 92 -9.38 -3.76 5.69
C MET A 92 -8.85 -3.11 4.42
N ALA A 93 -7.59 -3.40 4.05
CA ALA A 93 -6.97 -2.85 2.84
C ALA A 93 -7.69 -3.34 1.57
N GLU A 94 -8.02 -4.64 1.49
CA GLU A 94 -8.79 -5.20 0.37
C GLU A 94 -10.18 -4.55 0.25
N THR A 95 -10.86 -4.33 1.38
CA THR A 95 -12.18 -3.69 1.39
C THR A 95 -12.10 -2.25 0.90
N ALA A 96 -11.11 -1.48 1.36
CA ALA A 96 -10.87 -0.12 0.91
C ALA A 96 -10.53 -0.08 -0.59
N ALA A 97 -9.66 -0.97 -1.06
CA ALA A 97 -9.27 -1.04 -2.46
C ALA A 97 -10.45 -1.41 -3.37
N GLY A 98 -11.26 -2.39 -2.97
CA GLY A 98 -12.47 -2.79 -3.69
C GLY A 98 -13.55 -1.70 -3.69
N PHE A 99 -13.67 -0.92 -2.60
CA PHE A 99 -14.56 0.24 -2.56
C PHE A 99 -14.12 1.31 -3.56
N LEU A 100 -12.83 1.69 -3.55
CA LEU A 100 -12.28 2.69 -4.47
C LEU A 100 -12.38 2.25 -5.93
N ALA A 101 -12.10 0.99 -6.24
CA ALA A 101 -12.23 0.45 -7.58
C ALA A 101 -13.65 0.66 -8.15
N LYS A 102 -14.69 0.35 -7.35
CA LYS A 102 -16.09 0.55 -7.76
C LYS A 102 -16.48 2.03 -7.97
N GLN A 103 -15.79 2.96 -7.32
CA GLN A 103 -16.02 4.39 -7.54
C GLN A 103 -15.44 4.87 -8.88
N MET A 104 -14.46 4.15 -9.43
CA MET A 104 -13.80 4.50 -10.69
C MET A 104 -14.48 3.87 -11.92
N GLU A 105 -15.40 2.92 -11.69
CA GLU A 105 -16.22 2.28 -12.73
C GLU A 105 -17.58 2.97 -12.96
N GLN A 106 -17.90 3.98 -12.14
CA GLN A 106 -19.10 4.81 -12.24
C GLN A 106 -18.78 6.14 -12.92
#